data_AF-A0A915NCF4-F1
#
_entry.id   AF-A0A915NCF4-F1
#
_cell.length_a   1.000
_cell.length_b   1.000
_cell.length_c   1.000
_cell.angle_alpha   90.00
_cell.angle_beta   90.00
_cell.angle_gamma   90.00
#
_symmetry.space_group_name_H-M   'P 1'
#
loop_
_entity.id
_entity.type
_entity.pdbx_description
1 polymer ?
#
loop_
_entity_poly.entity_id
_entity_poly.type
_entity_poly.pdbx_seq_one_letter_code
_entity_poly.pdbx_strand_id
1 'polypeptide(L)' 'MKITPIDGDDIPSLEVDKDIEEGQRYVAELIERQNIDFMHNFAMEHMPEAFIPVHMLFIRMKINNCPVIAFIDS' A
#
# COMPACT_ATOMS: atom_id res chain seq x y z
N MET A 1 10.71 8.22 -14.42
CA MET A 1 10.33 9.25 -13.43
C MET A 1 10.44 8.57 -12.08
N LYS A 2 11.38 8.97 -11.21
CA LYS A 2 11.49 8.38 -9.87
C LYS A 2 10.54 9.18 -8.98
N ILE A 3 9.51 8.52 -8.45
CA ILE A 3 8.53 9.14 -7.55
C ILE A 3 9.04 8.85 -6.14
N THR A 4 9.54 9.87 -5.46
CA THR A 4 9.97 9.79 -4.06
C THR A 4 8.84 10.26 -3.15
N PRO A 5 8.80 9.85 -1.87
CA PRO A 5 7.97 10.51 -0.87
C PRO A 5 8.26 12.01 -0.92
N ILE A 6 7.21 12.83 -0.96
CA ILE A 6 7.35 14.29 -0.92
C ILE A 6 7.74 14.70 0.51
N ASP A 7 8.89 15.33 0.66
CA ASP A 7 9.23 16.04 1.89
C ASP A 7 8.26 17.23 2.03
N GLY A 8 8.05 17.73 3.26
CA GLY A 8 7.07 18.81 3.53
C GLY A 8 7.27 20.11 2.74
N ASP A 9 8.37 20.23 2.00
CA ASP A 9 8.70 21.34 1.11
C ASP A 9 8.10 21.21 -0.32
N ASP A 10 7.65 20.01 -0.73
CA ASP A 10 7.09 19.72 -2.07
C ASP A 10 5.54 19.80 -2.12
N ILE A 11 4.91 20.24 -1.03
CA ILE A 11 3.46 20.44 -0.97
C ILE A 11 3.09 21.53 -1.99
N PRO A 12 2.12 21.30 -2.90
CA PRO A 12 1.63 22.36 -3.78
C PRO A 12 1.25 23.55 -2.91
N SER A 13 1.84 24.71 -3.17
CA SER A 13 1.50 25.94 -2.47
C SER A 13 0.08 26.35 -2.88
N LEU A 14 -0.91 25.67 -2.28
CA LEU A 14 -2.25 26.18 -2.19
C LEU A 14 -2.13 27.45 -1.36
N GLU A 15 -2.61 28.57 -1.90
CA GLU A 15 -2.76 29.85 -1.19
C GLU A 15 -3.84 29.74 -0.10
N VAL A 16 -3.82 28.67 0.69
CA VAL A 16 -4.54 28.60 1.97
C VAL A 16 -3.58 29.18 2.99
N ASP A 17 -4.09 30.10 3.80
CA ASP A 17 -3.33 30.72 4.87
C ASP A 17 -2.84 29.63 5.84
N LYS A 18 -1.57 29.23 5.65
CA LYS A 18 -0.89 28.12 6.32
C LYS A 18 -0.68 28.36 7.81
N ASP A 19 -0.96 29.58 8.26
CA ASP A 19 -0.89 30.00 9.65
C ASP A 19 -2.25 29.89 10.36
N ILE A 20 -3.33 29.51 9.65
CA ILE A 20 -4.65 29.21 10.21
C ILE A 20 -4.76 27.70 10.48
N GLU A 21 -5.24 27.33 11.69
CA GLU A 21 -5.43 25.94 12.14
C GLU A 21 -6.20 25.07 11.12
N GLU A 22 -7.22 25.65 10.50
CA GLU A 22 -8.04 24.96 9.49
C GLU A 22 -7.28 24.70 8.18
N GLY A 23 -6.39 25.62 7.78
CA GLY A 23 -5.50 25.45 6.64
C GLY A 23 -4.46 24.36 6.88
N GLN A 24 -3.87 24.32 8.07
CA GLN A 24 -2.92 23.27 8.46
C GLN A 24 -3.59 21.89 8.49
N ARG A 25 -4.80 21.80 9.03
CA ARG A 25 -5.57 20.55 9.04
C ARG A 25 -5.88 20.06 7.63
N TYR A 26 -6.27 20.97 6.74
CA TYR A 26 -6.54 20.64 5.34
C TYR A 26 -5.28 20.14 4.62
N VAL A 27 -4.14 20.80 4.82
CA VAL A 27 -2.85 20.37 4.26
C VAL A 27 -2.44 19.00 4.80
N ALA A 28 -2.61 18.75 6.10
CA ALA A 28 -2.31 17.45 6.71
C ALA A 28 -3.15 16.31 6.10
N GLU A 29 -4.46 16.53 5.90
CA GLU A 29 -5.34 15.55 5.26
C GLU A 29 -4.94 15.29 3.80
N LEU A 30 -4.52 16.32 3.07
CA LEU A 30 -4.02 16.16 1.70
C LEU A 30 -2.74 15.33 1.63
N ILE A 31 -1.78 15.59 2.53
CA ILE A 31 -0.53 14.80 2.63
C ILE A 31 -0.85 13.35 2.94
N GLU A 32 -1.76 13.10 3.88
CA GLU A 32 -2.15 11.74 4.26
C GLU A 32 -2.75 10.98 3.07
N ARG A 33 -3.68 11.61 2.33
CA ARG A 33 -4.27 11.00 1.13
C ARG A 33 -3.23 10.72 0.06
N GLN A 34 -2.33 11.67 -0.22
CA GLN A 34 -1.29 11.48 -1.23
C GLN A 34 -0.28 10.40 -0.83
N ASN A 35 0.03 10.26 0.46
CA ASN A 35 0.89 9.20 0.97
C ASN A 35 0.24 7.82 0.81
N ILE A 36 -1.07 7.71 1.03
CA ILE A 36 -1.83 6.48 0.79
C ILE A 36 -1.77 6.12 -0.70
N ASP A 37 -2.03 7.07 -1.59
CA ASP A 37 -1.98 6.86 -3.03
C ASP A 37 -0.56 6.47 -3.51
N PHE A 38 0.46 7.11 -2.96
CA PHE A 38 1.85 6.77 -3.23
C PHE A 38 2.19 5.35 -2.78
N MET A 39 1.87 4.99 -1.54
CA MET A 39 2.12 3.66 -0.99
C MET A 39 1.37 2.59 -1.79
N HIS A 40 0.14 2.86 -2.19
CA HIS A 40 -0.66 1.98 -3.02
C HIS A 40 0.02 1.76 -4.39
N ASN A 41 0.40 2.82 -5.09
CA ASN A 41 1.06 2.72 -6.39
C ASN A 41 2.43 2.04 -6.29
N PHE A 42 3.21 2.38 -5.26
CA PHE A 42 4.49 1.74 -4.99
C PHE A 42 4.32 0.24 -4.76
N ALA A 43 3.31 -0.16 -3.99
CA ALA A 43 3.02 -1.56 -3.75
C ALA A 43 2.50 -2.28 -5.01
N MET A 44 1.70 -1.62 -5.85
CA MET A 44 1.32 -2.15 -7.17
C MET A 44 2.53 -2.40 -8.07
N GLU A 45 3.53 -1.52 -8.04
CA GLU A 45 4.74 -1.63 -8.87
C GLU A 45 5.75 -2.66 -8.33
N HIS A 46 5.95 -2.71 -7.01
CA HIS A 46 7.05 -3.46 -6.40
C HIS A 46 6.61 -4.72 -5.63
N MET A 47 5.33 -4.81 -5.25
CA MET A 47 4.75 -5.92 -4.49
C MET A 47 3.33 -6.26 -4.98
N PRO A 48 3.13 -6.51 -6.29
CA PRO A 48 1.80 -6.81 -6.83
C PRO A 48 1.15 -8.03 -6.13
N GLU A 49 1.95 -8.97 -5.63
CA GLU A 49 1.50 -10.18 -4.92
C GLU A 49 0.82 -9.87 -3.58
N ALA A 50 1.09 -8.72 -2.95
CA ALA A 50 0.47 -8.35 -1.68
C ALA A 50 -0.98 -7.85 -1.83
N PHE A 51 -1.37 -7.46 -3.04
CA PHE A 51 -2.65 -6.80 -3.32
C PHE A 51 -3.49 -7.52 -4.39
N ILE A 52 -2.88 -8.37 -5.20
CA ILE A 52 -3.60 -9.26 -6.11
C ILE A 52 -3.97 -10.54 -5.34
N PRO A 53 -5.21 -11.06 -5.45
CA PRO A 53 -5.55 -12.35 -4.87
C PRO A 53 -4.69 -13.45 -5.52
N VAL A 54 -3.66 -13.89 -4.82
CA VAL A 54 -2.81 -15.00 -5.27
C VAL A 54 -3.55 -16.32 -4.99
N HIS A 55 -3.90 -17.03 -6.06
CA HIS A 55 -4.44 -18.38 -5.94
C HIS A 55 -3.32 -19.35 -5.57
N MET A 56 -3.24 -19.69 -4.29
CA MET A 56 -2.32 -20.69 -3.77
C MET A 56 -2.75 -22.11 -4.15
N LEU A 57 -1.79 -22.95 -4.49
CA LEU A 57 -2.03 -24.35 -4.86
C LEU A 57 -2.05 -25.24 -3.61
N PHE A 58 -3.14 -25.99 -3.45
CA PHE A 58 -3.29 -26.96 -2.38
C PHE A 58 -3.71 -28.32 -2.93
N ILE A 59 -3.20 -29.39 -2.32
CA ILE A 59 -3.62 -30.75 -2.60
C ILE A 59 -4.13 -31.43 -1.33
N ARG A 60 -5.22 -32.19 -1.46
CA ARG A 60 -5.65 -33.11 -0.41
C ARG A 60 -4.83 -34.38 -0.52
N MET A 61 -4.21 -34.79 0.58
CA MET A 61 -3.45 -36.03 0.63
C MET A 61 -3.60 -36.73 1.99
N LYS A 62 -2.97 -37.90 2.12
CA LYS A 62 -3.03 -38.73 3.32
C LYS A 62 -1.62 -39.05 3.78
N ILE A 63 -1.29 -38.73 5.03
CA ILE A 63 -0.02 -39.09 5.66
C ILE A 63 -0.35 -40.01 6.84
N ASN A 64 0.17 -41.24 6.84
CA ASN A 64 -0.08 -42.23 7.90
C ASN A 64 -1.56 -42.40 8.26
N ASN A 65 -2.41 -42.52 7.24
CA ASN A 65 -3.86 -42.56 7.37
C ASN A 65 -4.58 -41.29 7.84
N CYS A 66 -3.88 -40.19 8.09
CA CYS A 66 -4.46 -38.90 8.46
C CYS A 66 -4.69 -38.02 7.21
N PRO A 67 -5.91 -37.48 7.00
CA PRO A 67 -6.17 -36.54 5.92
C PRO A 67 -5.48 -35.20 6.22
N VAL A 68 -4.77 -34.67 5.22
CA VAL A 68 -4.06 -33.39 5.31
C VAL A 68 -4.27 -32.58 4.04
N ILE A 69 -4.15 -31.25 4.16
CA ILE A 69 -4.12 -30.32 3.05
C ILE A 69 -2.68 -29.81 2.96
N ALA A 70 -1.98 -30.15 1.88
CA ALA A 70 -0.61 -29.72 1.66
C ALA A 70 -0.57 -28.48 0.76
N PHE A 71 0.26 -27.52 1.13
CA PHE A 71 0.61 -26.33 0.35
C PHE A 71 1.71 -26.69 -0.65
N ILE A 72 1.55 -26.31 -1.92
CA ILE A 72 2.55 -26.54 -2.97
C ILE A 72 3.35 -25.26 -3.18
N ASP A 73 4.63 -25.32 -2.84
CA ASP A 73 5.66 -24.33 -3.16
C ASP A 73 6.76 -25.04 -3.97
N SER A 74 7.24 -24.44 -5.06
CA SER A 74 8.19 -25.06 -6.00
C SER A 74 9.63 -24.66 -5.73
#